data_AF-A0ABD6DRG8-F1
#
_entry.id   AF-A0ABD6DRG8-F1
#
_cell.length_a   1.000
_cell.length_b   1.000
_cell.length_c   1.000
_cell.angle_alpha   90.00
_cell.angle_beta   90.00
_cell.angle_gamma   90.00
#
_symmetry.space_group_name_H-M   'P 1'
#
loop_
_entity.id
_entity.type
_entity.pdbx_description
1 polymer ?
#
loop_
_entity_poly.entity_id
_entity_poly.type
_entity_poly.pdbx_seq_one_letter_code
_entity_poly.pdbx_strand_id
1 'polypeptide(L)' 'MSDTRDVRLSPSVAARIDDRLPHTEFESVEGYVDYVLTAVLDEVDDDESTGGEDVDEREVRDRLESLGYLES' A
#
# COMPACT_ATOMS: atom_id res chain seq x y z
N MET A 1 0.86 17.65 22.77
CA MET A 1 2.26 17.32 22.41
C MET A 1 2.16 16.12 21.51
N SER A 2 2.62 16.22 20.27
CA SER A 2 2.70 15.04 19.40
C SER A 2 3.77 14.12 19.97
N ASP A 3 3.43 12.86 20.21
CA ASP A 3 4.37 11.83 20.64
C ASP A 3 5.18 11.40 19.40
N THR A 4 6.49 11.62 19.41
CA THR A 4 7.38 11.26 18.29
C THR A 4 8.33 10.17 18.77
N ARG A 5 8.57 9.17 17.92
CA ARG A 5 9.42 8.03 18.23
C ARG A 5 10.41 7.75 17.10
N ASP A 6 11.69 7.62 17.45
CA ASP A 6 12.74 7.30 16.48
C ASP A 6 12.71 5.84 16.02
N VAL A 7 12.92 5.63 14.73
CA VAL A 7 13.10 4.30 14.12
C VAL A 7 14.41 4.24 13.35
N ARG A 8 15.06 3.08 13.34
CA ARG A 8 16.28 2.87 12.54
C ARG A 8 15.93 2.16 11.24
N LEU A 9 16.34 2.78 10.13
CA LEU A 9 16.20 2.23 8.79
C LEU A 9 17.51 1.62 8.31
N SER A 10 17.43 0.65 7.41
CA SER A 10 18.62 0.15 6.73
C SER A 10 19.23 1.25 5.85
N PRO A 11 20.55 1.28 5.65
CA PRO A 11 21.21 2.30 4.83
C PRO A 11 20.69 2.35 3.39
N SER A 12 20.28 1.21 2.83
CA SER A 12 19.73 1.11 1.49
C SER A 12 18.35 1.77 1.38
N VAL A 13 17.51 1.62 2.40
CA VAL A 13 16.18 2.26 2.44
C VAL A 13 16.34 3.76 2.65
N ALA A 14 17.19 4.19 3.58
CA ALA A 14 17.48 5.61 3.81
C ALA A 14 17.98 6.29 2.53
N ALA A 15 18.97 5.71 1.83
CA ALA A 15 19.48 6.26 0.58
C ALA A 15 18.40 6.39 -0.51
N ARG A 16 17.47 5.43 -0.60
CA ARG A 16 16.36 5.50 -1.56
C ARG A 16 15.35 6.58 -1.19
N ILE A 17 15.16 6.84 0.10
CA ILE A 17 14.32 7.95 0.58
C ILE A 17 14.98 9.28 0.20
N ASP A 18 16.27 9.44 0.50
CA ASP A 18 17.04 10.66 0.16
C ASP A 18 17.05 10.94 -1.35
N ASP A 19 17.19 9.91 -2.19
CA ASP A 19 17.16 10.04 -3.65
C ASP A 19 15.78 10.46 -4.17
N ARG A 20 14.70 9.97 -3.53
CA ARG A 20 13.33 10.25 -3.96
C ARG A 20 12.79 11.58 -3.45
N LEU A 21 13.20 12.02 -2.25
CA LEU A 21 12.67 13.21 -1.58
C LEU A 21 12.65 14.48 -2.47
N PRO A 22 13.72 14.82 -3.23
CA PRO A 22 13.74 16.00 -4.10
C PRO A 22 12.71 15.98 -5.24
N HIS A 23 12.14 14.79 -5.52
CA HIS A 23 11.12 14.58 -6.55
C HIS A 23 9.71 14.52 -5.97
N THR A 24 9.54 14.97 -4.73
CA THR A 24 8.25 15.01 -4.01
C THR A 24 7.94 16.41 -3.53
N GLU A 25 6.73 16.61 -3.00
CA GLU A 25 6.31 17.86 -2.37
C GLU A 25 6.79 18.04 -0.93
N PHE A 26 7.45 17.04 -0.35
CA PHE A 26 7.86 17.05 1.05
C PHE A 26 9.18 17.80 1.25
N GLU A 27 9.25 18.60 2.31
CA GLU A 27 10.42 19.40 2.67
C GLU A 27 11.39 18.65 3.61
N SER A 28 10.97 17.51 4.15
CA SER A 28 11.77 16.70 5.08
C SER A 28 11.56 15.20 4.89
N VAL A 29 12.60 14.43 5.24
CA VAL A 29 12.54 12.97 5.30
C VAL A 29 11.44 12.51 6.25
N GLU A 30 11.30 13.16 7.41
CA GLU A 30 10.28 12.83 8.41
C GLU A 30 8.87 12.95 7.81
N GLY A 31 8.55 14.05 7.13
CA GLY A 31 7.22 14.25 6.54
C GLY A 31 6.93 13.26 5.40
N TYR A 32 7.93 12.96 4.57
CA TYR A 32 7.77 11.98 3.50
C TYR A 32 7.57 10.56 4.06
N VAL A 33 8.36 10.16 5.06
CA VAL A 33 8.26 8.83 5.67
C VAL A 33 6.94 8.66 6.42
N ASP A 34 6.51 9.68 7.17
CA ASP A 34 5.23 9.67 7.88
C ASP A 34 4.07 9.46 6.89
N TYR A 35 3.98 10.28 5.84
CA TYR A 35 2.95 10.15 4.82
C TYR A 35 2.93 8.77 4.15
N VAL A 36 4.09 8.27 3.73
CA VAL A 36 4.19 6.97 3.05
C VAL A 36 3.77 5.84 3.99
N LEU A 37 4.21 5.85 5.25
CA LEU A 37 3.84 4.82 6.20
C LEU A 37 2.35 4.90 6.56
N THR A 38 1.79 6.10 6.72
CA THR A 38 0.35 6.28 6.92
C THR A 38 -0.44 5.71 5.75
N ALA A 39 -0.08 6.02 4.51
CA ALA A 39 -0.77 5.50 3.33
C ALA A 39 -0.69 3.96 3.22
N VAL A 40 0.45 3.37 3.59
CA VAL A 40 0.61 1.90 3.60
C VAL A 40 -0.24 1.26 4.69
N LEU A 41 -0.32 1.88 5.87
CA LEU A 41 -1.15 1.38 6.96
C LEU A 41 -2.64 1.49 6.62
N ASP A 42 -3.05 2.61 6.02
CA ASP A 42 -4.43 2.84 5.58
C ASP A 42 -4.87 1.77 4.56
N GLU A 43 -4.04 1.47 3.56
CA GLU A 43 -4.30 0.38 2.59
C GLU A 43 -4.42 -0.98 3.29
N VAL A 44 -3.53 -1.28 4.24
CA VAL A 44 -3.59 -2.55 4.99
C VAL A 44 -4.84 -2.62 5.86
N ASP A 45 -5.18 -1.53 6.55
CA ASP A 45 -6.38 -1.44 7.39
C ASP A 45 -7.66 -1.54 6.54
N ASP A 46 -7.69 -1.00 5.32
CA ASP A 46 -8.79 -1.14 4.36
C ASP A 46 -8.89 -2.57 3.79
N ASP A 47 -7.78 -3.23 3.49
CA ASP A 47 -7.74 -4.66 3.11
C ASP A 47 -8.22 -5.56 4.26
N GLU A 48 -7.88 -5.24 5.51
CA GLU A 48 -8.33 -5.98 6.70
C GLU A 48 -9.78 -5.66 7.08
N SER A 49 -10.25 -4.42 6.85
CA SER A 49 -11.63 -3.99 7.09
C SER A 49 -12.58 -4.47 5.99
N THR A 50 -12.07 -4.61 4.77
CA THR A 50 -12.65 -5.38 3.67
C THR A 50 -12.22 -6.83 3.83
N GLY A 51 -12.40 -7.40 5.04
CA GLY A 51 -11.92 -8.73 5.38
C GLY A 51 -12.35 -9.73 4.34
N GLY A 52 -11.43 -10.07 3.43
CA GLY A 52 -11.69 -10.84 2.22
C GLY A 52 -13.01 -10.46 1.57
N GLU A 53 -12.99 -9.64 0.51
CA GLU A 53 -13.82 -10.03 -0.62
C GLU A 53 -13.32 -11.41 -1.04
N ASP A 54 -13.84 -12.46 -0.39
CA ASP A 54 -14.08 -13.78 -0.95
C ASP A 54 -14.80 -13.48 -2.25
N VAL A 55 -14.04 -13.14 -3.29
CA VAL A 55 -14.55 -13.04 -4.64
C VAL A 55 -14.94 -14.47 -4.92
N ASP A 56 -16.20 -14.80 -4.63
CA ASP A 56 -16.75 -16.14 -4.65
C ASP A 56 -16.32 -16.72 -5.99
N GLU A 57 -15.41 -17.70 -6.00
CA GLU A 57 -14.73 -18.15 -7.24
C GLU A 57 -15.75 -18.55 -8.32
N ARG A 58 -16.99 -18.83 -7.89
CA ARG A 58 -18.19 -19.06 -8.71
C ARG A 58 -18.64 -17.83 -9.49
N GLU A 59 -18.67 -16.64 -8.89
CA GLU A 59 -19.04 -15.40 -9.59
C GLU A 59 -18.00 -15.03 -10.66
N VAL A 60 -16.70 -15.24 -10.36
CA VAL A 60 -15.62 -15.08 -11.34
C VAL A 60 -15.74 -16.10 -12.46
N ARG A 61 -16.06 -17.36 -12.14
CA ARG A 61 -16.27 -18.44 -13.11
C ARG A 61 -17.41 -18.10 -14.07
N ASP A 62 -18.57 -17.71 -13.55
CA ASP A 62 -19.76 -17.37 -14.34
C ASP A 62 -19.49 -16.19 -15.27
N ARG A 63 -18.74 -15.18 -14.80
CA ARG A 63 -18.34 -14.04 -15.63
C ARG A 63 -17.36 -14.43 -16.72
N LEU A 64 -16.39 -15.30 -16.43
CA LEU A 64 -15.42 -15.78 -17.42
C LEU A 64 -16.06 -16.68 -18.48
N GLU A 65 -17.04 -17.52 -18.09
CA GLU A 65 -17.83 -18.33 -19.03
C GLU A 65 -18.69 -17.43 -19.94
N SER A 66 -19.38 -16.42 -19.37
CA SER A 66 -20.17 -15.47 -20.17
C SER A 66 -19.34 -14.66 -21.17
N LEU A 67 -18.05 -14.47 -20.89
CA LEU A 67 -17.11 -13.78 -21.78
C LEU A 67 -16.39 -14.73 -22.76
N GLY A 68 -16.62 -16.05 -22.64
CA GLY A 68 -16.06 -17.07 -23.53
C GLY A 68 -14.59 -17.42 -23.25
N TYR A 69 -14.06 -17.07 -22.07
CA TYR A 69 -12.70 -17.43 -21.65
C TYR A 69 -12.61 -18.81 -21.02
N LEU A 70 -13.75 -19.39 -20.63
CA LEU A 70 -13.87 -20.77 -20.20
C LEU A 70 -14.84 -21.46 -21.15
N GLU A 71 -14.37 -22.51 -21.82
CA GLU A 71 -15.23 -23.41 -22.57
C GLU A 71 -15.76 -24.47 -21.58
N SER A 72 -17.09 -24.57 -21.48
CA SER A 72 -17.80 -25.53 -20.62
C SER A 72 -17.60 -26.98 -21.03
#